data_AF-A0A0Q4GWH2-F1
#
_entry.id   AF-A0A0Q4GWH2-F1
#
_cell.length_a   1.000
_cell.length_b   1.000
_cell.length_c   1.000
_cell.angle_alpha   90.00
_cell.angle_beta   90.00
_cell.angle_gamma   90.00
#
_symmetry.space_group_name_H-M   'P 1'
#
loop_
_entity.id
_entity.type
_entity.pdbx_description
1 polymer ?
#
loop_
_entity_poly.entity_id
_entity_poly.type
_entity_poly.pdbx_seq_one_letter_code
_entity_poly.pdbx_strand_id
1 'polypeptide(L)'
;MILLALTLQAVAPTAPYADCLSERINTDPRMAKPPTEAGARVAIFDDAAKACAPVRAKVAKAHEAMLDKIDASMKAVLTNPDAAEAEFGTEPVAGTMP
;
A
#
# COMPACT_ATOMS: atom_id res chain seq x y z
N MET A 1 5.67 -16.11 22.19
CA MET A 1 4.94 -14.87 21.89
C MET A 1 5.90 -13.71 21.61
N ILE A 2 6.74 -13.84 20.57
CA ILE A 2 7.74 -12.81 20.21
C ILE A 2 7.54 -12.34 18.75
N LEU A 3 6.91 -13.15 17.90
CA LEU A 3 6.69 -12.85 16.49
C LEU A 3 5.63 -11.76 16.23
N LEU A 4 4.64 -11.57 17.13
CA LEU A 4 3.62 -10.52 16.97
C LEU A 4 4.17 -9.10 17.17
N ALA A 5 5.25 -8.94 17.94
CA ALA A 5 5.84 -7.63 18.19
C ALA A 5 6.65 -7.13 16.99
N LEU A 6 7.28 -8.04 16.22
CA LEU A 6 8.08 -7.66 15.05
C LEU A 6 7.22 -7.19 13.87
N THR A 7 5.99 -7.70 13.72
CA THR A 7 5.08 -7.26 12.65
C THR A 7 4.39 -5.93 12.98
N LEU A 8 4.04 -5.68 14.24
CA LEU A 8 3.51 -4.38 14.68
C LEU A 8 4.57 -3.27 14.65
N GLN A 9 5.84 -3.58 14.94
CA GLN A 9 6.94 -2.61 14.85
C GLN A 9 7.36 -2.32 13.40
N ALA A 10 7.06 -3.23 12.45
CA ALA A 10 7.32 -3.04 11.02
C ALA A 10 6.31 -2.09 10.35
N VAL A 11 5.09 -1.96 10.87
CA VAL A 11 4.09 -0.98 10.40
C VAL A 11 4.47 0.44 10.81
N ALA A 12 5.09 0.63 11.98
CA ALA A 12 5.37 1.96 12.52
C ALA A 12 6.22 2.90 11.62
N PRO A 13 7.32 2.45 10.97
CA PRO A 13 8.17 3.36 10.21
C PRO A 13 7.61 3.74 8.83
N THR A 14 6.79 2.89 8.21
CA THR A 14 6.18 3.16 6.89
C THR A 14 4.73 3.68 6.99
N ALA A 15 4.09 3.58 8.16
CA ALA A 15 2.74 4.08 8.42
C ALA A 15 2.50 5.52 7.92
N PRO A 16 3.41 6.50 8.16
CA PRO A 16 3.17 7.87 7.68
C PRO A 16 3.02 7.96 6.16
N TYR A 17 3.74 7.11 5.41
CA TYR A 17 3.62 7.06 3.96
C TYR A 17 2.30 6.40 3.53
N ALA A 18 1.91 5.30 4.17
CA ALA A 18 0.64 4.63 3.92
C ALA A 18 -0.57 5.53 4.25
N ASP A 19 -0.52 6.27 5.36
CA ASP A 19 -1.54 7.23 5.76
C ASP A 19 -1.66 8.36 4.74
N CYS A 20 -0.52 8.91 4.28
CA CYS A 20 -0.50 9.92 3.22
C CYS A 20 -1.15 9.41 1.93
N LEU A 21 -0.80 8.20 1.48
CA LEU A 21 -1.39 7.57 0.30
C LEU A 21 -2.90 7.41 0.47
N SER A 22 -3.33 6.87 1.61
CA SER A 22 -4.74 6.66 1.93
C SER A 22 -5.53 7.96 1.91
N GLU A 23 -5.05 9.01 2.58
CA GLU A 23 -5.71 10.32 2.61
C GLU A 23 -5.82 10.91 1.19
N ARG A 24 -4.74 10.88 0.41
CA ARG A 24 -4.71 11.44 -0.94
C ARG A 24 -5.61 10.70 -1.92
N ILE A 25 -5.62 9.37 -1.87
CA ILE A 25 -6.49 8.57 -2.72
C ILE A 25 -7.94 8.80 -2.33
N ASN A 26 -8.29 8.73 -1.04
CA ASN A 26 -9.67 8.88 -0.57
C ASN A 26 -10.25 10.28 -0.80
N THR A 27 -9.40 11.31 -0.87
CA THR A 27 -9.81 12.69 -1.17
C THR A 27 -9.71 13.05 -2.66
N ASP A 28 -9.25 12.13 -3.51
CA ASP A 28 -9.16 12.38 -4.95
C ASP A 28 -10.56 12.53 -5.56
N PRO A 29 -10.84 13.61 -6.31
CA PRO A 29 -12.16 13.84 -6.90
C PRO A 29 -12.59 12.72 -7.86
N ARG A 30 -11.64 12.00 -8.48
CA ARG A 30 -11.92 10.84 -9.35
C ARG A 30 -12.49 9.66 -8.56
N MET A 31 -12.28 9.60 -7.24
CA MET A 31 -12.86 8.56 -6.39
C MET A 31 -14.34 8.78 -6.07
N ALA A 32 -14.92 9.96 -6.39
CA ALA A 32 -16.38 10.15 -6.33
C ALA A 32 -17.12 9.20 -7.30
N LYS A 33 -16.47 8.83 -8.41
CA LYS A 33 -16.90 7.75 -9.32
C LYS A 33 -15.65 6.97 -9.76
N PRO A 34 -15.24 5.96 -8.97
CA PRO A 34 -13.97 5.27 -9.21
C PRO A 34 -13.89 4.70 -10.63
N PRO A 35 -12.74 4.86 -11.33
CA PRO A 35 -12.61 4.35 -12.68
C PRO A 35 -12.58 2.82 -12.71
N THR A 36 -13.27 2.26 -13.72
CA THR A 36 -13.30 0.82 -13.98
C THR A 36 -12.03 0.33 -14.69
N GLU A 37 -11.33 1.21 -15.38
CA GLU A 37 -10.07 0.91 -16.06
C GLU A 37 -8.90 0.88 -15.07
N ALA A 38 -8.12 -0.21 -15.11
CA ALA A 38 -6.94 -0.39 -14.27
C ALA A 38 -5.92 0.76 -14.41
N GLY A 39 -5.65 1.20 -15.64
CA GLY A 39 -4.70 2.29 -15.90
C GLY A 39 -5.11 3.61 -15.24
N ALA A 40 -6.41 3.91 -15.18
CA ALA A 40 -6.92 5.10 -14.53
C ALA A 40 -6.85 5.00 -12.99
N ARG A 41 -7.05 3.81 -12.42
CA ARG A 41 -6.82 3.56 -10.99
C ARG A 41 -5.34 3.70 -10.61
N VAL A 42 -4.44 3.15 -11.43
CA VAL A 42 -3.00 3.29 -11.25
C VAL A 42 -2.56 4.75 -11.35
N ALA A 43 -3.15 5.53 -12.26
CA ALA A 43 -2.87 6.96 -12.36
C ALA A 43 -3.23 7.74 -11.08
N ILE A 44 -4.36 7.42 -10.43
CA ILE A 44 -4.74 8.00 -9.13
C ILE A 44 -3.67 7.67 -8.08
N PHE A 45 -3.24 6.41 -8.02
CA PHE A 45 -2.18 5.98 -7.11
C PHE A 45 -0.85 6.70 -7.40
N ASP A 46 -0.44 6.80 -8.66
CA ASP A 46 0.82 7.44 -9.05
C ASP A 46 0.83 8.94 -8.71
N ASP A 47 -0.31 9.62 -8.86
CA ASP A 47 -0.45 11.02 -8.46
C ASP A 47 -0.35 11.18 -6.93
N ALA A 48 -0.98 10.28 -6.17
CA ALA A 48 -0.86 10.24 -4.72
C ALA A 48 0.58 9.95 -4.26
N ALA A 49 1.24 8.97 -4.87
CA ALA A 49 2.63 8.60 -4.56
C ALA A 49 3.60 9.77 -4.83
N LYS A 50 3.42 10.50 -5.94
CA LYS A 50 4.19 11.73 -6.23
C LYS A 50 3.96 12.80 -5.15
N ALA A 51 2.71 13.03 -4.74
CA ALA A 51 2.40 13.99 -3.70
C ALA A 51 2.97 13.58 -2.32
N CYS A 52 3.04 12.27 -2.05
CA CYS A 52 3.57 11.70 -0.81
C CYS A 52 5.08 11.44 -0.85
N ALA A 53 5.78 11.72 -1.95
CA ALA A 53 7.23 11.54 -2.06
C ALA A 53 8.04 12.23 -0.94
N PRO A 54 7.68 13.44 -0.46
CA PRO A 54 8.35 14.05 0.70
C PRO A 54 8.15 13.29 2.01
N VAL A 55 7.02 12.59 2.17
CA VAL A 55 6.75 11.73 3.34
C VAL A 55 7.54 10.43 3.21
N ARG A 56 7.55 9.83 2.02
CA ARG A 56 8.39 8.67 1.67
C ARG A 56 9.86 8.93 1.97
N ALA A 57 10.38 10.10 1.63
CA ALA A 57 11.77 10.49 1.85
C ALA A 57 12.17 10.66 3.33
N LYS A 58 11.20 10.82 4.24
CA LYS A 58 11.44 10.93 5.69
C LYS A 58 11.53 9.56 6.38
N VAL A 59 11.09 8.51 5.71
CA VAL A 59 11.23 7.14 6.21
C VAL A 59 12.70 6.74 6.15
N ALA A 60 13.19 6.05 7.19
CA ALA A 60 14.57 5.63 7.23
C ALA A 60 14.90 4.68 6.06
N LYS A 61 16.08 4.86 5.44
CA LYS A 61 16.54 4.05 4.29
C LYS A 61 16.47 2.54 4.51
N ALA A 62 16.59 2.08 5.77
CA ALA A 62 16.43 0.66 6.12
C ALA A 62 15.07 0.07 5.71
N HIS A 63 14.05 0.91 5.48
CA HIS A 63 12.71 0.49 5.06
C HIS A 63 12.41 0.80 3.58
N GLU A 64 13.39 1.21 2.78
CA GLU A 64 13.19 1.54 1.36
C GLU A 64 12.62 0.35 0.58
N ALA A 65 13.18 -0.85 0.77
CA ALA A 65 12.67 -2.07 0.14
C ALA A 65 11.22 -2.40 0.56
N MET A 66 10.81 -2.02 1.76
CA MET A 66 9.43 -2.18 2.22
C MET A 66 8.49 -1.17 1.56
N LEU A 67 8.93 0.08 1.40
CA LEU A 67 8.19 1.10 0.66
C LEU A 67 8.00 0.70 -0.81
N ASP A 68 9.05 0.18 -1.45
CA ASP A 68 8.96 -0.33 -2.83
C ASP A 68 7.97 -1.50 -2.93
N LYS A 69 7.97 -2.40 -1.94
CA LYS A 69 7.02 -3.51 -1.87
C LYS A 69 5.58 -3.02 -1.68
N ILE A 70 5.36 -1.98 -0.87
CA ILE A 70 4.04 -1.35 -0.70
C ILE A 70 3.57 -0.76 -2.04
N ASP A 71 4.42 0.01 -2.72
CA ASP A 71 4.08 0.62 -4.01
C ASP A 71 3.77 -0.44 -5.08
N ALA A 72 4.58 -1.51 -5.15
CA ALA A 72 4.37 -2.61 -6.07
C ALA A 72 3.08 -3.39 -5.77
N SER A 73 2.84 -3.73 -4.51
CA SER A 73 1.63 -4.45 -4.07
C SER A 73 0.36 -3.65 -4.38
N MET A 74 0.34 -2.36 -4.07
CA MET A 74 -0.81 -1.50 -4.38
C MET A 74 -1.08 -1.44 -5.88
N LYS A 75 -0.05 -1.26 -6.71
CA LYS A 75 -0.21 -1.27 -8.18
C LYS A 75 -0.69 -2.61 -8.71
N ALA A 76 -0.21 -3.72 -8.15
CA ALA A 76 -0.64 -5.06 -8.53
C ALA A 76 -2.14 -5.25 -8.24
N VAL A 77 -2.59 -4.89 -7.03
CA VAL A 77 -4.02 -4.98 -6.65
C VAL A 77 -4.91 -4.13 -7.57
N LEU A 78 -4.47 -2.91 -7.92
CA LEU A 78 -5.25 -2.02 -8.80
C LEU A 78 -5.36 -2.53 -10.24
N THR A 79 -4.37 -3.31 -10.68
CA THR A 79 -4.27 -3.84 -12.04
C THR A 79 -4.95 -5.20 -12.18
N ASN A 80 -4.67 -6.13 -11.26
CA ASN A 80 -5.22 -7.47 -11.23
C ASN A 80 -5.26 -7.98 -9.78
N PRO A 81 -6.40 -7.82 -9.08
CA PRO A 81 -6.51 -8.19 -7.66
C PRO A 81 -6.29 -9.69 -7.44
N ASP A 82 -6.81 -10.56 -8.32
CA ASP A 82 -6.67 -12.02 -8.18
C ASP A 82 -5.20 -12.48 -8.26
N ALA A 83 -4.41 -11.86 -9.15
CA ALA A 83 -2.98 -12.13 -9.24
C ALA A 83 -2.20 -11.53 -8.06
N ALA A 84 -2.62 -10.38 -7.54
CA ALA A 84 -1.98 -9.75 -6.39
C ALA A 84 -2.18 -10.56 -5.10
N GLU A 85 -3.35 -11.17 -4.89
CA GLU A 85 -3.60 -12.07 -3.75
C GLU A 85 -2.67 -13.31 -3.81
N ALA A 86 -2.39 -13.85 -4.99
CA ALA A 86 -1.47 -14.98 -5.14
C ALA A 86 0.00 -14.61 -4.84
N GLU A 87 0.42 -13.38 -5.16
CA GLU A 87 1.80 -12.90 -4.98
C GLU A 87 2.05 -12.28 -3.61
N PHE A 88 1.06 -11.59 -3.04
CA PHE A 88 1.17 -10.81 -1.80
C PHE A 88 0.25 -11.28 -0.66
N GLY A 89 -0.82 -12.05 -0.94
CA GLY A 89 -1.84 -12.47 0.03
C GLY A 89 -1.55 -13.77 0.78
N THR A 90 -0.34 -14.31 0.69
CA THR A 90 0.04 -15.61 1.30
C THR A 90 0.33 -15.55 2.80
N GLU A 91 0.20 -14.38 3.44
CA GLU A 91 0.28 -14.27 4.89
C GLU A 91 -1.06 -14.73 5.50
N PRO A 92 -1.09 -15.83 6.29
CA PRO A 92 -2.32 -16.26 6.91
C PRO A 92 -2.82 -15.16 7.86
N VAL A 93 -4.01 -14.63 7.59
CA VAL A 93 -4.76 -13.89 8.60
C VAL A 93 -4.96 -14.84 9.79
N ALA A 94 -4.26 -14.57 10.89
CA ALA A 94 -4.36 -15.34 12.11
C ALA A 94 -5.80 -15.27 12.63
N GLY A 95 -6.65 -16.22 12.21
CA GLY A 95 -8.07 -16.21 12.54
C GLY A 95 -8.99 -17.01 11.63
N THR A 96 -8.55 -17.48 10.46
CA THR A 96 -9.40 -18.33 9.61
C THR A 96 -8.84 -19.75 9.55
N MET A 97 -9.22 -20.57 10.53
CA MET A 97 -9.30 -22.03 10.37
C MET A 97 -10.79 -22.43 10.38
N PRO A 98 -11.18 -23.47 9.60
CA PRO A 98 -12.56 -23.94 9.49
C PRO A 98 -13.15 -24.46 10.82
#